data_AF-K1Z967-F1
#
_entry.id   AF-K1Z967-F1
#
_cell.length_a   1.000
_cell.length_b   1.000
_cell.length_c   1.000
_cell.angle_alpha   90.00
_cell.angle_beta   90.00
_cell.angle_gamma   90.00
#
_symmetry.space_group_name_H-M   'P 1'
#
loop_
_entity.id
_entity.type
_entity.pdbx_description
1 polymer ?
#
loop_
_entity_poly.entity_id
_entity_poly.type
_entity_poly.pdbx_seq_one_letter_code
_entity_poly.pdbx_strand_id
1 'polypeptide(L)' 'MMVDVSSRRGKVRVKAKVTDRRPSGTVFMNFHFREAAVNLLTNPALDPASKIPELKVCAVKVEAA' A
#
# COMPACT_ATOMS: atom_id res chain seq x y z
N MET A 1 14.82 -1.57 7.57
CA MET A 1 14.95 -2.71 6.64
C MET A 1 14.32 -2.37 5.30
N MET A 2 14.84 -2.89 4.19
CA MET A 2 14.14 -2.81 2.90
C MET A 2 13.14 -3.95 2.79
N VAL A 3 11.97 -3.66 2.24
CA VAL A 3 10.91 -4.64 1.98
C VAL A 3 10.33 -4.43 0.60
N ASP A 4 9.89 -5.52 0.01
CA ASP A 4 9.09 -5.54 -1.18
C ASP A 4 7.61 -5.65 -0.80
N VAL A 5 6.81 -4.67 -1.21
CA VAL A 5 5.36 -4.67 -1.02
C VAL A 5 4.69 -4.89 -2.37
N SER A 6 3.90 -5.94 -2.49
CA SER A 6 3.22 -6.29 -3.74
C SER A 6 1.72 -6.43 -3.54
N SER A 7 0.97 -6.07 -4.59
CA SER A 7 -0.43 -6.41 -4.73
C SER A 7 -0.63 -7.10 -6.08
N ARG A 8 -1.86 -7.51 -6.35
CA ARG A 8 -2.30 -7.99 -7.68
C ARG A 8 -2.04 -7.01 -8.84
N ARG A 9 -1.74 -5.73 -8.56
CA ARG A 9 -1.50 -4.71 -9.61
C ARG A 9 -0.04 -4.36 -9.83
N GLY A 10 0.85 -4.68 -8.89
CA GLY A 10 2.23 -4.24 -9.00
C GLY A 10 3.02 -4.45 -7.72
N LYS A 11 4.24 -3.92 -7.73
CA LYS A 11 5.22 -4.08 -6.66
C LYS A 11 6.01 -2.80 -6.49
N VAL A 12 6.29 -2.44 -5.25
CA VAL A 12 7.18 -1.34 -4.88
C VAL A 12 8.16 -1.80 -3.81
N ARG A 13 9.37 -1.25 -3.85
CA ARG A 13 10.43 -1.54 -2.89
C ARG A 13 10.63 -0.33 -2.00
N VAL A 14 10.49 -0.51 -0.68
CA VAL A 14 10.45 0.61 0.28
C VAL A 14 11.22 0.29 1.57
N LYS A 15 11.57 1.34 2.33
CA LYS A 15 12.10 1.20 3.68
C LYS A 15 10.95 1.01 4.66
N ALA A 16 10.92 -0.11 5.37
CA ALA A 16 9.96 -0.35 6.45
C ALA A 16 10.41 0.31 7.75
N LYS A 17 9.43 0.88 8.47
CA LYS A 17 9.53 1.32 9.86
C LYS A 17 8.54 0.51 10.69
N VAL A 18 9.05 -0.34 11.57
CA VAL A 18 8.23 -1.16 12.47
C VAL A 18 7.79 -0.30 13.65
N THR A 19 6.49 -0.30 13.94
CA THR A 19 5.88 0.43 15.06
C THR A 19 4.68 -0.34 15.58
N ASP A 20 4.30 -0.09 16.83
CA ASP A 20 3.08 -0.55 17.49
C ASP A 20 1.82 0.30 17.16
N ARG A 21 1.98 1.40 16.42
CA ARG A 21 0.91 2.36 16.14
C ARG A 21 -0.25 1.83 15.31
N ARG A 22 -0.10 0.70 14.62
CA ARG A 22 -1.09 0.13 13.69
C ARG A 22 -1.49 -1.28 14.18
N PRO A 23 -2.77 -1.69 14.04
CA PRO A 23 -3.18 -3.05 14.36
C PRO A 23 -2.39 -4.11 13.59
N SER A 24 -2.24 -5.30 14.20
CA SER A 24 -1.64 -6.46 13.53
C SER A 24 -2.36 -6.77 12.22
N GLY A 25 -1.59 -7.15 11.20
CA GLY A 25 -2.11 -7.43 9.85
C GLY A 25 -2.40 -6.20 8.99
N THR A 26 -2.10 -4.98 9.47
CA THR A 26 -2.27 -3.74 8.69
C THR A 26 -0.96 -3.03 8.43
N VAL A 27 -0.88 -2.31 7.31
CA VAL A 27 0.27 -1.47 6.94
C VAL A 27 -0.19 -0.05 6.63
N PHE A 28 0.72 0.90 6.76
CA PHE A 28 0.51 2.28 6.35
C PHE A 28 1.61 2.72 5.40
N MET A 29 1.22 3.39 4.32
CA MET A 29 2.13 3.96 3.33
C MET A 29 1.63 5.36 2.95
N ASN A 30 2.55 6.29 2.71
CA ASN A 30 2.22 7.60 2.16
C ASN A 30 2.36 7.60 0.63
N PHE A 31 1.85 8.64 -0.02
CA PHE A 31 1.84 8.80 -1.47
C PHE A 31 2.63 10.02 -1.94
N HIS A 32 3.52 10.56 -1.09
CA HIS A 32 4.25 11.79 -1.39
C HIS A 32 5.42 11.60 -2.35
N PHE A 33 5.99 10.39 -2.43
CA PHE A 33 7.23 10.11 -3.17
C PHE A 33 6.95 9.30 -4.44
N ARG A 34 7.42 9.79 -5.59
CA ARG A 34 7.22 9.14 -6.89
C ARG A 34 7.95 7.80 -6.99
N GLU A 35 9.11 7.71 -6.35
CA GLU A 35 9.99 6.54 -6.29
C GLU A 35 9.33 5.36 -5.56
N ALA A 36 8.33 5.65 -4.71
CA ALA A 36 7.57 4.69 -3.93
C ALA A 36 6.05 4.89 -4.11
N ALA A 37 5.60 5.03 -5.37
CA ALA A 37 4.22 5.34 -5.70
C ALA A 37 3.23 4.25 -5.26
N VAL A 38 2.65 4.40 -4.07
CA VAL A 38 1.71 3.43 -3.47
C VAL A 38 0.45 3.19 -4.30
N ASN A 39 0.01 4.17 -5.10
CA ASN A 39 -1.18 4.02 -5.96
C ASN A 39 -0.98 3.02 -7.11
N LEU A 40 0.25 2.55 -7.34
CA LEU A 40 0.52 1.38 -8.19
C LEU A 40 -0.01 0.08 -7.57
N LEU A 41 -0.17 0.05 -6.24
CA LEU A 41 -0.66 -1.11 -5.50
C LEU A 41 -2.18 -1.09 -5.27
N THR A 42 -2.77 0.08 -5.00
CA THR A 42 -4.18 0.25 -4.55
C THR A 42 -5.21 -0.27 -5.54
N ASN A 43 -6.45 -0.52 -5.13
CA ASN A 43 -7.47 -1.01 -6.05
C ASN A 43 -7.97 0.10 -7.02
N PRO A 44 -8.36 -0.24 -8.27
CA PRO A 44 -8.98 0.71 -9.19
C PRO A 44 -10.50 0.80 -8.98
N ALA A 45 -10.99 0.35 -7.82
CA ALA A 45 -12.41 0.35 -7.49
C ALA A 45 -12.86 1.76 -7.11
N LEU A 46 -14.07 2.13 -7.54
CA LEU A 46 -14.74 3.37 -7.19
C LEU A 46 -16.04 3.05 -6.47
N ASP A 47 -16.40 3.89 -5.51
CA ASP A 47 -17.73 3.86 -4.90
C ASP A 47 -18.82 4.02 -5.99
N PRO A 48 -19.86 3.17 -6.03
CA PRO A 48 -20.86 3.19 -7.09
C PRO A 48 -21.63 4.52 -7.21
N ALA A 49 -21.88 5.21 -6.09
CA ALA A 49 -22.68 6.42 -6.05
C ALA A 49 -21.83 7.69 -6.27
N SER A 50 -20.78 7.85 -5.47
CA SER A 50 -19.95 9.06 -5.37
C SER A 50 -18.71 9.03 -6.26
N LYS A 51 -18.34 7.86 -6.81
CA LYS A 51 -17.14 7.65 -7.62
C LYS A 51 -15.82 7.91 -6.89
N ILE A 52 -15.81 7.89 -5.55
CA ILE A 52 -14.60 8.04 -4.74
C ILE A 52 -13.74 6.76 -4.82
N PRO A 53 -12.42 6.85 -5.02
CA PRO A 53 -11.56 5.68 -5.12
C PRO A 53 -11.29 4.98 -3.78
N GLU A 54 -11.17 3.65 -3.83
CA GLU A 54 -10.81 2.81 -2.70
C GLU A 54 -9.31 2.86 -2.40
N LEU A 55 -8.87 3.92 -1.71
CA LEU A 55 -7.45 4.12 -1.38
C LEU A 55 -7.04 3.60 0.00
N LYS A 56 -8.01 3.32 0.88
CA LYS A 56 -7.74 2.98 2.29
C LYS A 56 -7.66 1.47 2.55
N VAL A 57 -8.06 0.64 1.58
CA VAL A 57 -8.08 -0.83 1.70
C VAL A 57 -7.50 -1.43 0.43
N CYS A 58 -6.49 -2.28 0.57
CA CYS A 58 -5.93 -3.08 -0.51
C CYS A 58 -5.17 -4.27 0.09
N ALA A 59 -5.41 -5.47 -0.43
CA ALA A 59 -4.65 -6.65 -0.04
C ALA A 59 -3.23 -6.57 -0.60
N VAL A 60 -2.23 -6.68 0.28
CA VAL A 60 -0.82 -6.64 -0.08
C VAL A 60 -0.05 -7.77 0.60
N LYS A 61 1.02 -8.20 -0.05
CA LYS A 61 2.04 -9.09 0.51
C LYS A 61 3.30 -8.28 0.80
N VAL A 62 3.89 -8.49 1.98
CA VAL A 62 5.13 -7.85 2.40
C VAL A 62 6.20 -8.90 2.56
N GLU A 63 7.34 -8.72 1.90
CA GLU A 63 8.46 -9.66 1.90
C GLU A 63 9.77 -8.92 2.18
N ALA A 64 10.73 -9.59 2.81
CA ALA A 64 12.09 -9.07 2.88
C ALA A 64 12.66 -8.92 1.46
N ALA A 65 13.29 -7.77 1.20
CA ALA A 65 13.87 -7.45 -0.10
C ALA A 65 15.29 -7.98 -0.27
#